data_AF-A0A2J0PRG9-F1
#
_entry.id   AF-A0A2J0PRG9-F1
#
_cell.length_a   1.000
_cell.length_b   1.000
_cell.length_c   1.000
_cell.angle_alpha   90.00
_cell.angle_beta   90.00
_cell.angle_gamma   90.00
#
_symmetry.space_group_name_H-M   'P 1'
#
loop_
_entity.id
_entity.type
_entity.pdbx_description
1 polymer ?
#
loop_
_entity_poly.entity_id
_entity_poly.type
_entity_poly.pdbx_seq_one_letter_code
_entity_poly.pdbx_strand_id
1 'polypeptide(L)'
;MEKAKYRVLRLSHIHNNLWPEGSEIEYDGEPGSALEPINEAAEKAKASALKKRGVEFVKSKSEVKNDDGNNNENTGGDDDLEKLREEYELLFNDKPHPNTGVKTLREKIAEKRAELGV
;
A
#
# COMPACT_ATOMS: atom_id res chain seq x y z
N MET A 1 29.17 13.73 5.63
CA MET A 1 27.94 13.56 4.84
C MET A 1 27.47 12.15 5.07
N GLU A 2 26.35 11.97 5.78
CA GLU A 2 25.77 10.64 5.98
C GLU A 2 25.23 10.13 4.65
N LYS A 3 25.64 8.92 4.26
CA LYS A 3 25.18 8.29 3.02
C LYS A 3 23.74 7.83 3.20
N ALA A 4 22.89 8.04 2.20
CA ALA A 4 21.52 7.56 2.21
C ALA A 4 21.50 6.03 2.06
N LYS A 5 20.95 5.35 3.07
CA LYS A 5 20.83 3.89 3.10
C LYS A 5 19.38 3.47 2.91
N TYR A 6 19.18 2.41 2.14
CA TYR A 6 17.86 1.89 1.84
C TYR A 6 17.81 0.39 2.00
N ARG A 7 16.65 -0.11 2.40
CA ARG A 7 16.26 -1.51 2.33
C ARG A 7 15.47 -1.75 1.06
N VAL A 8 15.90 -2.74 0.29
CA VAL A 8 15.24 -3.16 -0.95
C VAL A 8 13.96 -3.91 -0.57
N LEU A 9 12.80 -3.40 -0.97
CA LEU A 9 11.51 -4.06 -0.69
C LEU A 9 11.18 -5.15 -1.70
N ARG A 10 11.72 -5.05 -2.92
CA ARG A 10 11.52 -6.01 -4.01
C ARG A 10 12.72 -6.00 -4.94
N LEU A 11 12.96 -7.08 -5.67
CA LEU A 11 14.06 -7.23 -6.63
C LEU A 11 14.25 -5.95 -7.46
N SER A 12 15.38 -5.27 -7.25
CA SER A 12 15.61 -3.92 -7.79
C SER A 12 16.99 -3.80 -8.42
N HIS A 13 17.04 -3.19 -9.60
CA HIS A 13 18.29 -2.93 -10.32
C HIS A 13 18.87 -1.59 -9.85
N ILE A 14 19.94 -1.63 -9.04
CA ILE A 14 20.59 -0.45 -8.48
C ILE A 14 22.10 -0.54 -8.69
N HIS A 15 22.70 0.53 -9.22
CA HIS A 15 24.13 0.60 -9.54
C HIS A 15 24.62 -0.55 -10.41
N ASN A 16 23.91 -0.82 -11.53
CA ASN A 16 24.23 -1.90 -12.46
C ASN A 16 24.13 -3.33 -11.89
N ASN A 17 23.68 -3.47 -10.64
CA ASN A 17 23.53 -4.72 -9.92
C ASN A 17 22.07 -4.97 -9.56
N LEU A 18 21.67 -6.24 -9.57
CA LEU A 18 20.33 -6.65 -9.17
C LEU A 18 20.34 -7.06 -7.70
N TRP A 19 19.60 -6.34 -6.87
CA TRP A 19 19.53 -6.57 -5.43
C TRP A 19 18.26 -7.31 -5.05
N PRO A 20 18.35 -8.42 -4.29
CA PRO A 20 17.18 -9.14 -3.80
C PRO A 20 16.44 -8.34 -2.72
N GLU A 21 15.17 -8.69 -2.51
CA GLU A 21 14.37 -8.14 -1.42
C GLU A 21 15.03 -8.36 -0.05
N GLY A 22 14.83 -7.40 0.85
CA GLY A 22 15.46 -7.34 2.17
C GLY A 22 16.90 -6.80 2.19
N SER A 23 17.56 -6.63 1.04
CA SER A 23 18.97 -6.17 0.99
C SER A 23 19.11 -4.72 1.45
N GLU A 24 20.14 -4.41 2.23
CA GLU A 24 20.48 -3.04 2.60
C GLU A 24 21.57 -2.49 1.68
N ILE A 25 21.31 -1.34 1.08
CA ILE A 25 22.18 -0.73 0.08
C ILE A 25 22.36 0.78 0.32
N GLU A 26 23.51 1.30 -0.09
CA GLU A 26 23.78 2.74 -0.11
C GLU A 26 23.44 3.29 -1.50
N TYR A 27 22.55 4.29 -1.56
CA TYR A 27 22.10 4.87 -2.83
C TYR A 27 21.95 6.38 -2.74
N ASP A 28 22.69 7.12 -3.57
CA ASP A 28 22.66 8.59 -3.54
C ASP A 28 21.70 9.20 -4.57
N GLY A 29 21.09 8.36 -5.42
CA GLY A 29 20.16 8.79 -6.47
C GLY A 29 18.72 8.94 -5.98
N GLU A 30 17.79 9.16 -6.92
CA GLU A 30 16.36 9.29 -6.63
C GLU A 30 15.75 7.93 -6.25
N PRO A 31 15.41 7.69 -4.96
CA PRO A 31 14.93 6.38 -4.54
C PRO A 31 13.49 6.19 -5.03
N GLY A 32 13.24 5.04 -5.66
CA GLY A 32 11.90 4.66 -6.09
C GLY A 32 11.08 4.03 -4.95
N SER A 33 9.83 3.66 -5.26
CA SER A 33 8.94 2.97 -4.31
C SER A 33 9.44 1.57 -3.89
N ALA A 34 10.41 1.00 -4.63
CA ALA A 34 11.04 -0.28 -4.31
C ALA A 34 12.14 -0.20 -3.24
N LEU A 35 12.50 1.02 -2.82
CA LEU A 35 13.52 1.29 -1.82
C LEU A 35 12.90 1.94 -0.59
N GLU A 36 13.13 1.37 0.58
CA GLU A 36 12.70 1.89 1.86
C GLU A 36 13.86 2.60 2.56
N PRO A 37 13.75 3.88 2.91
CA PRO A 37 14.82 4.60 3.57
C PRO A 37 15.00 4.08 5.00
N ILE A 38 16.22 3.69 5.36
CA ILE A 38 16.51 3.20 6.71
C ILE A 38 17.17 4.26 7.61
N ASN A 39 17.61 5.38 7.03
CA ASN A 39 18.18 6.50 7.76
C ASN A 39 17.59 7.84 7.32
N GLU A 40 17.77 8.87 8.15
CA GLU A 40 17.20 10.21 7.92
C GLU A 40 17.66 10.84 6.60
N ALA A 41 18.91 10.56 6.18
CA ALA A 41 19.43 11.01 4.89
C ALA A 41 18.63 10.41 3.71
N ALA A 42 18.32 9.12 3.78
CA ALA A 42 17.49 8.44 2.79
C ALA A 42 16.03 8.89 2.83
N GLU A 43 15.49 9.19 4.01
CA GLU A 43 14.12 9.70 4.14
C GLU A 43 13.97 11.06 3.45
N LYS A 44 14.92 11.97 3.66
CA LYS A 44 14.91 13.29 3.00
C LYS A 44 15.03 13.16 1.49
N ALA A 45 15.89 12.28 1.00
CA ALA A 45 16.05 12.02 -0.43
C ALA A 45 14.78 11.42 -1.03
N LYS A 46 14.13 10.46 -0.34
CA LYS A 46 12.88 9.86 -0.81
C LYS A 46 11.71 10.83 -0.78
N ALA A 47 11.54 11.59 0.29
CA ALA A 47 10.53 12.64 0.37
C ALA A 47 10.69 13.68 -0.74
N SER A 48 11.93 14.08 -1.04
CA SER A 48 12.22 15.03 -2.12
C SER A 48 11.93 14.46 -3.50
N ALA A 49 12.30 13.20 -3.75
CA ALA A 49 12.03 12.52 -5.02
C ALA A 49 10.53 12.28 -5.25
N LEU A 50 9.79 11.92 -4.19
CA LEU A 50 8.34 11.74 -4.24
C LEU A 50 7.62 13.07 -4.47
N LYS A 51 8.01 14.14 -3.76
CA LYS A 51 7.46 15.50 -3.96
C LYS A 51 7.63 15.99 -5.40
N LYS A 52 8.77 15.70 -6.04
CA LYS A 52 8.97 16.02 -7.47
C LYS A 52 8.02 15.25 -8.40
N ARG A 53 7.57 14.07 -7.99
CA ARG A 53 6.63 13.22 -8.72
C ARG A 53 5.16 13.51 -8.38
N GLY A 54 4.88 14.48 -7.51
CA GLY A 54 3.53 14.79 -7.05
C GLY A 54 2.94 13.73 -6.12
N VAL A 55 3.77 12.86 -5.53
CA VAL A 55 3.37 11.81 -4.59
C VAL A 55 3.96 12.16 -3.23
N GLU A 56 3.25 11.95 -2.12
CA GLU A 56 3.80 12.22 -0.78
C GLU A 56 4.48 10.97 -0.20
N PHE A 57 5.64 11.14 0.44
CA PHE A 57 6.31 10.04 1.13
C PHE A 57 5.59 9.73 2.44
N VAL A 58 4.65 8.78 2.39
CA VAL A 58 4.06 8.20 3.58
C VAL A 58 5.08 7.23 4.17
N LYS A 59 5.72 7.61 5.30
CA LYS A 59 6.57 6.70 6.07
C LYS A 59 5.68 5.60 6.64
N SER A 60 5.59 4.47 5.93
CA SER A 60 4.86 3.29 6.39
C SER A 60 5.59 2.66 7.59
N LYS A 61 5.37 3.22 8.79
CA LYS A 61 5.36 2.40 9.99
C LYS A 61 4.18 1.45 9.77
N SER A 62 4.44 0.15 9.68
CA SER A 62 3.47 -0.92 9.38
C SER A 62 2.04 -0.59 9.79
N GLU A 63 1.27 -0.02 8.87
CA GLU A 63 -0.17 0.15 8.96
C GLU A 63 -0.65 0.41 7.53
N VAL A 64 -1.38 -0.60 7.03
CA VAL A 64 -2.52 -0.50 6.14
C VAL A 64 -2.41 0.48 4.97
N LYS A 65 -2.42 -0.09 3.76
CA LYS A 65 -2.72 0.61 2.51
C LYS A 65 -4.04 1.39 2.67
N ASN A 66 -3.95 2.70 2.79
CA ASN A 66 -4.98 3.59 2.28
C ASN A 66 -4.34 4.31 1.09
N ASP A 67 -4.55 3.74 -0.09
CA ASP A 67 -4.42 4.38 -1.39
C ASP A 67 -5.89 4.44 -1.85
N ASP A 68 -6.52 5.59 -2.01
CA ASP A 68 -6.25 6.52 -3.10
C ASP A 68 -6.98 7.84 -2.81
N GLY A 69 -6.34 8.95 -3.12
CA GLY A 69 -6.96 10.26 -3.02
C GLY A 69 -7.98 10.45 -4.13
N ASN A 70 -9.24 10.73 -3.78
CA ASN A 70 -10.04 11.60 -4.61
C ASN A 70 -11.04 12.44 -3.81
N ASN A 71 -11.05 13.70 -4.19
CA ASN A 71 -11.82 14.80 -3.68
C ASN A 71 -13.30 14.58 -4.03
N ASN A 72 -14.16 14.31 -3.05
CA ASN A 72 -15.54 14.79 -3.08
C ASN A 72 -16.20 14.68 -1.70
N GLU A 73 -16.79 15.79 -1.30
CA GLU A 73 -17.78 15.93 -0.25
C GLU A 73 -18.90 14.87 -0.40
N ASN A 74 -18.96 13.84 0.47
CA ASN A 74 -20.24 13.37 1.00
C ASN A 74 -20.09 12.42 2.19
N THR A 75 -20.38 12.96 3.36
CA THR A 75 -21.07 12.33 4.47
C THR A 75 -21.64 10.91 4.23
N GLY A 76 -21.02 9.90 4.85
CA GLY A 76 -21.74 8.91 5.66
C GLY A 76 -22.34 7.67 4.98
N GLY A 77 -21.67 7.06 3.98
CA GLY A 77 -22.10 5.78 3.39
C GLY A 77 -20.99 4.76 3.05
N ASP A 78 -19.71 5.16 3.09
CA ASP A 78 -18.59 4.34 2.62
C ASP A 78 -17.99 3.41 3.70
N ASP A 79 -18.16 3.73 4.98
CA ASP A 79 -17.66 2.90 6.09
C ASP A 79 -18.27 1.49 6.12
N ASP A 80 -19.54 1.37 5.73
CA ASP A 80 -20.23 0.09 5.62
C ASP A 80 -19.80 -0.70 4.38
N LEU A 81 -19.47 0.00 3.30
CA LEU A 81 -18.98 -0.62 2.07
C LEU A 81 -17.57 -1.18 2.26
N GLU A 82 -16.69 -0.44 2.92
CA GLU A 82 -15.32 -0.88 3.22
C GLU A 82 -15.33 -2.13 4.13
N LYS A 83 -16.13 -2.10 5.21
CA LYS A 83 -16.29 -3.27 6.10
C LYS A 83 -16.78 -4.52 5.37
N LEU A 84 -17.74 -4.36 4.46
CA LEU A 84 -18.23 -5.47 3.65
C LEU A 84 -17.16 -5.99 2.68
N ARG A 85 -16.28 -5.13 2.15
CA ARG A 85 -15.18 -5.56 1.28
C ARG A 85 -14.14 -6.37 2.05
N GLU A 86 -13.75 -5.89 3.23
CA GLU A 86 -12.83 -6.59 4.12
C GLU A 86 -13.37 -7.97 4.50
N GLU A 87 -14.65 -8.04 4.85
CA GLU A 87 -15.30 -9.29 5.23
C GLU A 87 -15.45 -10.25 4.05
N TYR A 88 -15.81 -9.74 2.85
CA TYR A 88 -15.83 -10.55 1.64
C TYR A 88 -14.44 -11.13 1.34
N GLU A 89 -13.37 -10.33 1.44
CA GLU A 89 -12.00 -10.79 1.25
C GLU A 89 -11.62 -11.87 2.28
N LEU A 90 -12.07 -11.76 3.53
CA LEU A 90 -11.82 -12.78 4.54
C LEU A 90 -12.55 -14.10 4.24
N LEU A 91 -13.79 -14.05 3.77
CA LEU A 91 -14.63 -15.23 3.54
C LEU A 91 -14.34 -15.93 2.20
N PHE A 92 -13.98 -15.17 1.18
CA PHE A 92 -13.72 -15.67 -0.17
C PHE A 92 -12.23 -15.77 -0.49
N ASN A 93 -11.36 -15.19 0.36
CA ASN A 93 -9.93 -15.05 0.13
C ASN A 93 -9.63 -14.40 -1.25
N ASP A 94 -10.54 -13.54 -1.71
CA ASP A 94 -10.54 -12.90 -3.01
C ASP A 94 -11.15 -11.49 -2.92
N LYS A 95 -10.67 -10.57 -3.75
CA LYS A 95 -11.07 -9.16 -3.67
C LYS A 95 -12.36 -8.92 -4.44
N PRO A 96 -13.39 -8.33 -3.82
CA PRO A 96 -14.60 -8.02 -4.55
C PRO A 96 -14.32 -6.99 -5.65
N HIS A 97 -15.04 -7.10 -6.77
CA HIS A 97 -14.88 -6.15 -7.88
C HIS A 97 -15.16 -4.72 -7.38
N PRO A 98 -14.36 -3.69 -7.77
CA PRO A 98 -14.48 -2.33 -7.23
C PRO A 98 -15.86 -1.70 -7.44
N ASN A 99 -16.56 -2.09 -8.51
CA ASN A 99 -17.95 -1.68 -8.79
C ASN A 99 -19.02 -2.49 -8.04
N THR A 100 -18.65 -3.41 -7.15
CA THR A 100 -19.61 -4.19 -6.36
C THR A 100 -20.18 -3.31 -5.25
N GLY A 101 -21.50 -3.12 -5.26
CA GLY A 101 -22.18 -2.32 -4.24
C GLY A 101 -22.46 -3.07 -2.94
N VAL A 102 -22.77 -2.30 -1.88
CA VAL A 102 -23.09 -2.76 -0.50
C VAL A 102 -24.09 -3.92 -0.51
N LYS A 103 -25.18 -3.81 -1.28
CA LYS A 103 -26.24 -4.83 -1.34
C LYS A 103 -25.70 -6.20 -1.80
N THR A 104 -24.88 -6.20 -2.85
CA THR A 104 -24.33 -7.43 -3.44
C THR A 104 -23.27 -8.06 -2.55
N LEU A 105 -22.42 -7.25 -1.90
CA LEU A 105 -21.43 -7.77 -0.96
C LEU A 105 -22.11 -8.43 0.25
N ARG A 106 -23.08 -7.74 0.84
CA ARG A 106 -23.82 -8.26 1.99
C ARG A 106 -24.53 -9.58 1.67
N GLU A 107 -25.12 -9.70 0.49
CA GLU A 107 -25.78 -10.94 0.04
C GLU A 107 -24.77 -12.09 -0.10
N LYS A 108 -23.64 -11.86 -0.78
CA LYS A 108 -22.58 -12.86 -0.97
C LYS A 108 -21.93 -13.29 0.35
N ILE A 109 -21.69 -12.34 1.24
CA ILE A 109 -21.13 -12.61 2.58
C ILE A 109 -22.11 -13.44 3.40
N ALA A 110 -23.40 -13.09 3.42
CA ALA A 110 -24.41 -13.84 4.16
C ALA A 110 -24.59 -15.26 3.61
N GLU A 111 -24.60 -15.42 2.29
CA GLU A 111 -24.63 -16.73 1.63
C GLU A 111 -23.41 -17.57 2.01
N LYS A 112 -22.21 -16.97 1.98
CA LYS A 112 -20.98 -17.66 2.34
C LYS A 112 -20.89 -18.02 3.83
N ARG A 113 -21.38 -17.16 4.72
CA ARG A 113 -21.51 -17.47 6.16
C ARG A 113 -22.46 -18.64 6.39
N ALA A 114 -23.61 -18.65 5.71
CA ALA A 114 -24.57 -19.75 5.79
C ALA A 114 -23.99 -21.07 5.23
N GLU A 115 -23.22 -21.01 4.14
CA GLU A 115 -22.51 -22.18 3.59
C GLU A 115 -21.43 -22.71 4.55
N LEU A 116 -20.68 -21.81 5.19
CA LEU A 116 -19.64 -22.17 6.17
C LEU A 116 -20.21 -22.55 7.55
N GLY A 117 -21.50 -22.31 7.80
CA GLY A 117 -22.17 -22.60 9.07
C GLY A 117 -21.71 -21.71 10.23
N VAL A 118 -21.27 -20.47 9.94
CA VAL A 118 -20.75 -19.46 10.89
C VAL A 118 -21.80 -18.42 11.22
#